data_AF-A0A829QAN2-F1
#
_entry.id   AF-A0A829QAN2-F1
#
_cell.length_a   1.000
_cell.length_b   1.000
_cell.length_c   1.000
_cell.angle_alpha   90.00
_cell.angle_beta   90.00
_cell.angle_gamma   90.00
#
_symmetry.space_group_name_H-M   'P 1'
#
loop_
_entity.id
_entity.type
_entity.pdbx_description
1 polymer ?
#
loop_
_entity_poly.entity_id
_entity_poly.type
_entity_poly.pdbx_seq_one_letter_code
_entity_poly.pdbx_strand_id
1 'polypeptide(L)' 'MAVSNAHGTVTGAAGGVLLRPYARLISSAGDSVTTYGETWDMK' A
#
# COMPACT_ATOMS: atom_id res chain seq x y z
N MET A 1 -12.26 0.36 -9.99
CA MET A 1 -11.35 1.53 -10.08
C MET A 1 -9.95 1.01 -10.31
N ALA A 2 -9.16 1.67 -11.16
CA ALA A 2 -7.78 1.31 -11.43
C ALA A 2 -6.93 2.58 -11.41
N VAL A 3 -5.71 2.47 -10.89
CA VAL A 3 -4.70 3.52 -10.90
C VAL A 3 -3.47 3.00 -11.64
N SER A 4 -2.83 3.85 -12.44
CA SER A 4 -1.61 3.50 -13.18
C SER A 4 -0.57 4.60 -12.97
N ASN A 5 0.71 4.19 -12.86
CA ASN A 5 1.87 5.09 -12.74
C ASN A 5 1.79 6.12 -11.59
N ALA A 6 1.21 5.73 -10.45
CA ALA A 6 1.28 6.55 -9.24
C ALA A 6 2.73 6.57 -8.69
N HIS A 7 3.24 7.77 -8.39
CA HIS A 7 4.60 7.96 -7.89
C HIS A 7 4.62 8.16 -6.37
N GLY A 8 5.47 7.42 -5.68
CA GLY A 8 5.81 7.59 -4.27
C GLY A 8 7.33 7.59 -4.11
N THR A 9 7.83 8.41 -3.18
CA THR A 9 9.27 8.51 -2.90
C THR A 9 9.51 8.64 -1.40
N VAL A 10 10.65 8.13 -0.95
CA VAL A 10 11.18 8.31 0.40
C VAL A 10 12.70 8.47 0.27
N THR A 11 13.29 9.35 1.09
CA THR A 11 14.74 9.61 1.10
C THR A 11 15.28 9.50 2.52
N GLY A 12 16.60 9.28 2.65
CA GLY A 12 17.25 9.11 3.96
C GLY A 12 16.90 7.81 4.69
N ALA A 13 16.27 6.84 4.01
CA ALA A 13 15.99 5.53 4.59
C ALA A 13 17.29 4.71 4.71
N ALA A 14 17.60 4.25 5.92
CA ALA A 14 18.72 3.35 6.19
C ALA A 14 18.18 1.93 6.44
N GLY A 15 18.81 0.92 5.85
CA GLY A 15 18.41 -0.49 6.03
C GLY A 15 17.40 -1.03 5.01
N GLY A 16 17.12 -0.29 3.92
CA GLY A 16 16.17 -0.68 2.87
C GLY A 16 14.73 -0.28 3.19
N VAL A 17 13.88 -0.27 2.17
CA VAL A 17 12.46 0.10 2.29
C VAL A 17 11.61 -1.08 1.83
N LEU A 18 10.62 -1.45 2.63
CA LEU A 18 9.63 -2.47 2.29
C LEU A 18 8.26 -1.82 2.13
N LEU A 19 7.52 -2.22 1.08
CA LEU A 19 6.21 -1.69 0.78
C LEU A 19 5.19 -2.82 0.79
N ARG A 20 4.15 -2.72 1.63
CA ARG A 20 3.06 -3.70 1.66
C ARG A 20 1.79 -3.09 1.05
N PRO A 21 1.36 -3.54 -0.14
CA PRO A 21 0.13 -3.07 -0.77
C PRO A 21 -1.09 -3.61 -0.03
N TYR A 22 -2.18 -2.84 -0.06
CA TYR A 22 -3.46 -3.25 0.51
C TYR A 22 -4.63 -2.76 -0.36
N ALA A 23 -5.78 -3.41 -0.21
CA ALA A 23 -7.06 -2.92 -0.69
C ALA A 23 -8.04 -2.87 0.49
N ARG A 24 -8.86 -1.81 0.57
CA ARG A 24 -9.83 -1.62 1.63
C ARG A 24 -11.22 -1.34 1.05
N LEU A 25 -12.23 -1.98 1.63
CA LEU A 25 -13.65 -1.70 1.40
C LEU A 25 -14.24 -1.17 2.71
N ILE A 26 -15.03 -0.09 2.63
CA ILE A 26 -15.79 0.47 3.75
C ILE A 26 -17.25 0.55 3.35
N SER A 27 -18.16 0.00 4.16
CA SER A 27 -19.61 0.07 3.93
C SER A 27 -20.16 1.43 4.38
N SER A 28 -21.32 1.83 3.86
CA SER A 28 -22.00 3.05 4.33
C SER A 28 -22.49 2.96 5.78
N ALA A 29 -22.62 1.74 6.32
CA ALA A 29 -22.96 1.51 7.73
C ALA A 29 -21.72 1.58 8.65
N GLY A 30 -20.52 1.71 8.08
CA GLY A 30 -19.26 1.86 8.81
C GLY A 30 -18.43 0.58 8.94
N ASP A 31 -18.88 -0.55 8.40
CA ASP A 31 -18.09 -1.78 8.38
C ASP A 31 -16.83 -1.60 7.52
N SER A 32 -15.74 -2.28 7.87
CA SER A 32 -14.53 -2.21 7.07
C SER A 32 -13.83 -3.56 6.94
N VAL A 33 -13.27 -3.82 5.76
CA VAL A 33 -12.41 -4.97 5.50
C VAL A 33 -11.19 -4.52 4.72
N THR A 34 -10.02 -5.01 5.11
CA THR A 34 -8.74 -4.73 4.44
C THR A 34 -8.05 -6.03 4.12
N THR A 35 -7.56 -6.18 2.90
CA THR A 35 -6.70 -7.29 2.48
C THR A 35 -5.31 -6.78 2.15
N TYR A 36 -4.30 -7.62 2.36
CA TYR A 36 -2.90 -7.28 2.15
C TYR A 36 -2.30 -8.18 1.09
N GLY A 37 -1.49 -7.59 0.21
CA GLY A 37 -0.68 -8.32 -0.74
C GLY A 37 0.69 -8.68 -0.17
N GLU A 38 1.49 -9.33 -1.01
CA GLU A 38 2.89 -9.61 -0.73
C GLU A 38 3.68 -8.30 -0.55
N THR A 39 4.71 -8.35 0.31
CA THR A 39 5.58 -7.19 0.53
C THR A 39 6.60 -7.06 -0.60
N TRP A 40 6.81 -5.84 -1.07
CA TRP A 40 7.80 -5.51 -2.10
C TRP A 40 9.05 -4.92 -1.45
N ASP A 41 10.23 -5.42 -1.84
CA ASP A 41 11.51 -4.82 -1.46
C ASP A 41 11.85 -3.69 -2.44
N MET A 42 12.11 -2.50 -1.92
CA MET A 42 12.39 -1.29 -2.71
C MET A 42 13.88 -0.96 -2.74
N LYS A 43 14.72 -2.01 -2.67
CA LYS A 43 16.15 -1.93 -3.01
C LYS A 43 16.34 -1.75 -4.51
#